data_AF-A0A7K4CQQ7-F1
#
_entry.id   AF-A0A7K4CQQ7-F1
#
_cell.length_a   1.000
_cell.length_b   1.000
_cell.length_c   1.000
_cell.angle_alpha   90.00
_cell.angle_beta   90.00
_cell.angle_gamma   90.00
#
_symmetry.space_group_name_H-M   'P 1'
#
loop_
_entity.id
_entity.type
_entity.pdbx_description
1 polymer ?
#
loop_
_entity_poly.entity_id
_entity_poly.type
_entity_poly.pdbx_seq_one_letter_code
_entity_poly.pdbx_strand_id
1 'polypeptide(L)'
;MANDLFFATVPSLVYLGIEIALVSFLFLRSWQRRLHHLAILASMFLADASALILNLIQFQVGSSIPESVKPFLGTVALGLRCIGSVLITVFTARTFFQNQASSFPSLLLVVVVISASIVCINIVHALTRLVDELVLHFINMPGIFCTVLLGFGWLSRASRSLVVQVASDKKIEPWIITRYKMLAILSITPIFTAIPTIFLIPALYSSDIATIMYMVMGILQGVFVIGSAICWMMPVALKERWNKARALTIPGVIDPATRPYTVSQTLYLIDKLGELLSTRVKKGPSACKGLLYLSIQDELGEGGMSKLNIENLLVAIRGTVKRRLDLLNVLDTAGIVRVLEREAIRLQSIITVAGA
;
A
#
# COMPACT_ATOMS: atom_id res chain seq x y z
N MET A 1 -35.03 18.26 -3.09
CA MET A 1 -34.03 18.85 -4.00
C MET A 1 -32.80 19.43 -3.28
N ALA A 2 -32.93 20.40 -2.36
CA ALA A 2 -31.76 20.96 -1.64
C ALA A 2 -31.02 19.93 -0.75
N ASN A 3 -31.77 19.10 -0.04
CA ASN A 3 -31.19 18.03 0.80
C ASN A 3 -30.51 16.95 -0.05
N ASP A 4 -31.12 16.56 -1.18
CA ASP A 4 -30.57 15.53 -2.07
C ASP A 4 -29.24 15.97 -2.70
N LEU A 5 -29.13 17.26 -3.05
CA LEU A 5 -27.90 17.86 -3.56
C LEU A 5 -26.76 17.79 -2.52
N PHE A 6 -27.08 18.08 -1.25
CA PHE A 6 -26.11 18.04 -0.16
C PHE A 6 -25.60 16.61 0.09
N PHE A 7 -26.51 15.63 0.16
CA PHE A 7 -26.16 14.23 0.43
C PHE A 7 -25.34 13.58 -0.70
N ALA A 8 -25.52 13.99 -1.95
CA ALA A 8 -24.70 13.49 -3.06
C ALA A 8 -23.35 14.22 -3.18
N THR A 9 -23.35 15.53 -2.95
CA THR A 9 -22.16 16.38 -3.17
C THR A 9 -21.08 16.16 -2.13
N VAL A 10 -21.45 16.19 -0.84
CA VAL A 10 -20.46 16.18 0.25
C VAL A 10 -19.62 14.88 0.25
N PRO A 11 -20.20 13.67 0.18
CA PRO A 11 -19.41 12.44 0.12
C PRO A 11 -18.51 12.40 -1.11
N SER A 12 -19.00 12.85 -2.27
CA SER A 12 -18.24 12.89 -3.51
C SER A 12 -17.02 13.81 -3.42
N LEU A 13 -17.14 14.97 -2.77
CA LEU A 13 -16.02 15.87 -2.51
C LEU A 13 -15.00 15.25 -1.54
N VAL A 14 -15.46 14.53 -0.51
CA VAL A 14 -14.57 13.79 0.39
C VAL A 14 -13.81 12.70 -0.37
N TYR A 15 -14.49 11.92 -1.22
CA TYR A 15 -13.87 10.89 -2.04
C TYR A 15 -12.83 11.49 -2.99
N LEU A 16 -13.18 12.59 -3.66
CA LEU A 16 -12.27 13.31 -4.54
C LEU A 16 -11.01 13.78 -3.79
N GLY A 17 -11.16 14.32 -2.58
CA GLY A 17 -10.02 14.71 -1.75
C GLY A 17 -9.09 13.55 -1.41
N ILE A 18 -9.66 12.37 -1.09
CA ILE A 18 -8.89 11.16 -0.81
C ILE A 18 -8.20 10.65 -2.06
N GLU A 19 -8.86 10.65 -3.23
CA GLU A 19 -8.28 10.24 -4.50
C GLU A 19 -7.12 11.15 -4.89
N ILE A 20 -7.26 12.48 -4.80
CA ILE A 20 -6.18 13.42 -5.10
C ILE A 20 -4.98 13.20 -4.17
N ALA A 21 -5.22 12.98 -2.88
CA ALA A 21 -4.16 12.66 -1.92
C ALA A 21 -3.45 11.34 -2.28
N LEU A 22 -4.22 10.32 -2.67
CA LEU A 22 -3.70 9.01 -3.08
C LEU A 22 -2.89 9.11 -4.38
N VAL A 23 -3.39 9.84 -5.39
CA VAL A 23 -2.70 10.10 -6.66
C VAL A 23 -1.37 10.79 -6.40
N SER A 24 -1.37 11.85 -5.59
CA SER A 24 -0.17 12.61 -5.23
C SER A 24 0.86 11.73 -4.52
N PHE A 25 0.40 10.93 -3.55
CA PHE A 25 1.25 9.99 -2.82
C PHE A 25 1.88 8.94 -3.75
N LEU A 26 1.08 8.33 -4.64
CA LEU A 26 1.53 7.28 -5.56
C LEU A 26 2.51 7.83 -6.59
N PHE A 27 2.28 9.02 -7.16
CA PHE A 27 3.23 9.65 -8.07
C PHE A 27 4.54 10.00 -7.38
N LEU A 28 4.49 10.63 -6.20
CA LEU A 28 5.70 10.94 -5.42
C LEU A 28 6.52 9.68 -5.13
N ARG A 29 5.84 8.60 -4.70
CA ARG A 29 6.50 7.33 -4.41
C ARG A 29 7.03 6.65 -5.67
N SER A 30 6.31 6.72 -6.78
CA SER A 30 6.75 6.22 -8.08
C SER A 30 8.03 6.92 -8.51
N TRP A 31 8.08 8.25 -8.39
CA TRP A 31 9.25 9.07 -8.71
C TRP A 31 10.45 8.72 -7.82
N GLN A 32 10.28 8.77 -6.50
CA GLN A 32 11.36 8.52 -5.53
C GLN A 32 11.97 7.12 -5.66
N ARG A 33 11.15 6.11 -5.98
CA ARG A 33 11.59 4.70 -6.02
C ARG A 33 11.77 4.16 -7.44
N ARG A 34 11.54 4.98 -8.48
CA ARG A 34 11.56 4.59 -9.90
C ARG A 34 10.62 3.41 -10.21
N LEU A 35 9.47 3.35 -9.56
CA LEU A 35 8.48 2.27 -9.69
C LEU A 35 7.38 2.67 -10.69
N HIS A 36 7.61 2.42 -11.99
CA HIS A 36 6.69 2.85 -13.05
C HIS A 36 5.26 2.31 -12.93
N HIS A 37 5.09 1.10 -12.39
CA HIS A 37 3.74 0.54 -12.16
C HIS A 37 2.93 1.37 -11.16
N LEU A 38 3.56 2.03 -10.18
CA LEU A 38 2.83 2.93 -9.27
C LEU A 38 2.34 4.20 -9.98
N ALA A 39 3.06 4.71 -11.00
CA ALA A 39 2.57 5.82 -11.82
C ALA A 39 1.37 5.42 -12.67
N ILE A 40 1.33 4.17 -13.18
CA ILE A 40 0.17 3.62 -13.90
C ILE A 40 -1.05 3.57 -12.97
N LEU A 41 -0.87 3.08 -11.73
CA LEU A 41 -1.93 3.07 -10.73
C LEU A 41 -2.39 4.49 -10.35
N ALA A 42 -1.45 5.43 -10.18
CA ALA A 42 -1.77 6.83 -9.92
C ALA A 42 -2.59 7.45 -11.07
N SER A 43 -2.24 7.13 -12.32
CA SER A 43 -2.96 7.59 -13.51
C SER A 43 -4.38 7.02 -13.58
N MET A 44 -4.58 5.79 -13.11
CA MET A 44 -5.89 5.16 -13.01
C MET A 44 -6.79 5.92 -12.00
N PHE A 45 -6.28 6.21 -10.81
CA PHE A 45 -7.02 7.02 -9.82
C PHE A 45 -7.24 8.46 -10.30
N LEU A 46 -6.30 9.04 -11.04
CA LEU A 46 -6.46 10.36 -11.64
C LEU A 46 -7.57 10.38 -12.69
N ALA A 47 -7.69 9.32 -13.49
CA ALA A 47 -8.77 9.19 -14.46
C ALA A 47 -10.14 9.06 -13.76
N ASP A 48 -10.22 8.28 -12.67
CA ASP A 48 -11.45 8.15 -11.88
C ASP A 48 -11.85 9.49 -11.21
N ALA A 49 -10.89 10.16 -10.58
CA ALA A 49 -11.09 11.49 -9.99
C ALA A 49 -11.56 12.53 -11.02
N SER A 50 -10.98 12.50 -12.22
CA SER A 50 -11.37 13.39 -13.32
C SER A 50 -12.80 13.09 -13.80
N ALA A 51 -13.17 11.81 -13.90
CA ALA A 51 -14.54 11.42 -14.23
C ALA A 51 -15.52 11.85 -13.13
N LEU A 52 -15.15 11.75 -11.85
CA LEU A 52 -15.96 12.20 -10.73
C LEU A 52 -16.17 13.72 -10.75
N ILE A 53 -15.13 14.50 -11.05
CA ILE A 53 -15.24 15.96 -11.23
C ILE A 53 -16.24 16.30 -12.34
N LEU A 54 -16.15 15.65 -13.50
CA LEU A 54 -17.07 15.91 -14.61
C LEU A 54 -18.52 15.57 -14.25
N ASN A 55 -18.73 14.44 -13.56
CA ASN A 55 -20.07 14.06 -13.08
C ASN A 55 -20.61 15.06 -12.05
N LEU A 56 -19.75 15.58 -11.16
CA LEU A 56 -20.14 16.61 -10.19
C LEU A 56 -20.50 17.93 -10.86
N ILE A 57 -19.74 18.36 -11.87
CA ILE A 57 -20.05 19.55 -12.67
C ILE A 57 -21.40 19.38 -13.36
N GLN A 58 -21.62 18.22 -14.01
CA GLN A 58 -22.88 17.91 -14.67
C GLN A 58 -24.06 17.87 -13.68
N PHE A 59 -23.84 17.37 -12.46
CA PHE A 59 -24.87 17.31 -11.43
C PHE A 59 -25.20 18.68 -10.83
N GLN A 60 -24.20 19.50 -10.50
CA GLN A 60 -24.38 20.79 -9.83
C GLN A 60 -24.81 21.91 -10.77
N VAL A 61 -24.21 21.96 -11.96
CA VAL A 61 -24.39 23.05 -12.94
C VAL A 61 -25.26 22.58 -14.11
N GLY A 62 -25.81 21.37 -14.04
CA GLY A 62 -26.55 20.73 -15.13
C GLY A 62 -27.70 21.57 -15.70
N SER A 63 -28.39 22.37 -14.89
CA SER A 63 -29.44 23.28 -15.39
C SER A 63 -28.89 24.44 -16.22
N SER A 64 -27.63 24.83 -16.00
CA SER A 64 -26.95 25.94 -16.69
C SER A 64 -26.09 25.47 -17.88
N ILE A 65 -25.79 24.16 -17.97
CA ILE A 65 -25.05 23.58 -19.09
C ILE A 65 -26.00 23.41 -20.28
N PRO A 66 -25.67 23.93 -21.48
CA PRO A 66 -26.50 23.73 -22.67
C PRO A 66 -26.77 22.24 -22.95
N GLU A 67 -27.99 21.89 -23.36
CA GLU A 67 -28.37 20.50 -23.65
C GLU A 67 -27.50 19.84 -24.72
N SER A 68 -26.86 20.61 -25.61
CA SER A 68 -25.88 20.11 -26.59
C SER A 68 -24.56 19.67 -25.95
N VAL A 69 -24.20 20.19 -24.77
CA VAL A 69 -22.91 19.95 -24.10
C VAL A 69 -22.99 18.79 -23.10
N LYS A 70 -24.16 18.52 -22.51
CA LYS A 70 -24.32 17.45 -21.50
C LYS A 70 -23.90 16.06 -22.02
N PRO A 71 -24.31 15.60 -23.22
CA PRO A 71 -23.90 14.29 -23.72
C PRO A 71 -22.40 14.19 -23.94
N PHE A 72 -21.76 15.30 -24.32
CA PHE A 72 -20.31 15.36 -24.51
C PHE A 72 -19.56 15.19 -23.17
N LEU A 73 -19.97 15.91 -22.12
CA LEU A 73 -19.36 15.76 -20.79
C LEU A 73 -19.53 14.33 -20.24
N GLY A 74 -20.72 13.75 -20.39
CA GLY A 74 -20.98 12.35 -20.02
C GLY A 74 -20.09 11.38 -20.78
N THR A 75 -19.89 11.60 -22.09
CA THR A 75 -19.00 10.79 -22.94
C THR A 75 -17.54 10.88 -22.50
N VAL A 76 -17.07 12.09 -22.14
CA VAL A 76 -15.69 12.28 -21.63
C VAL A 76 -15.51 11.57 -20.28
N ALA A 77 -16.47 11.72 -19.35
CA ALA A 77 -16.43 11.03 -18.06
C ALA A 77 -16.41 9.50 -18.23
N LEU A 78 -17.21 8.97 -19.15
CA LEU A 78 -17.22 7.55 -19.50
C LEU A 78 -15.88 7.09 -20.10
N GLY A 79 -15.30 7.88 -21.01
CA GLY A 79 -14.00 7.62 -21.60
C GLY A 79 -12.89 7.53 -20.56
N LEU A 80 -12.88 8.44 -19.58
CA LEU A 80 -11.93 8.42 -18.46
C LEU A 80 -12.06 7.15 -17.62
N ARG A 81 -13.28 6.70 -17.33
CA ARG A 81 -13.52 5.42 -16.62
C ARG A 81 -13.02 4.20 -17.42
N CYS A 82 -13.23 4.22 -18.74
CA CYS A 82 -12.70 3.20 -19.63
C CYS A 82 -11.17 3.17 -19.61
N ILE A 83 -10.52 4.33 -19.67
CA ILE A 83 -9.07 4.47 -19.53
C ILE A 83 -8.61 3.91 -18.17
N GLY A 84 -9.31 4.22 -17.08
CA GLY A 84 -9.04 3.64 -15.75
C GLY A 84 -9.06 2.10 -15.74
N SER A 85 -10.03 1.49 -16.43
CA SER A 85 -10.14 0.02 -16.57
C SER A 85 -9.02 -0.61 -17.38
N VAL A 86 -8.52 0.10 -18.41
CA VAL A 86 -7.33 -0.31 -19.16
C VAL A 86 -6.08 -0.20 -18.27
N LEU A 87 -5.92 0.92 -17.57
CA LEU A 87 -4.76 1.18 -16.71
C LEU A 87 -4.67 0.18 -15.55
N ILE A 88 -5.79 -0.20 -14.92
CA ILE A 88 -5.78 -1.20 -13.84
C ILE A 88 -5.37 -2.59 -14.35
N THR A 89 -5.76 -2.93 -15.57
CA THR A 89 -5.35 -4.16 -16.25
C THR A 89 -3.83 -4.16 -16.49
N VAL A 90 -3.28 -3.07 -17.03
CA VAL A 90 -1.83 -2.91 -17.25
C VAL A 90 -1.06 -2.93 -15.92
N PHE A 91 -1.58 -2.25 -14.89
CA PHE A 91 -1.01 -2.25 -13.54
C PHE A 91 -0.93 -3.67 -12.97
N THR A 92 -2.01 -4.43 -13.08
CA THR A 92 -2.10 -5.82 -12.57
C THR A 92 -1.04 -6.70 -13.21
N ALA A 93 -0.90 -6.64 -14.54
CA ALA A 93 0.12 -7.39 -15.26
C ALA A 93 1.54 -7.01 -14.83
N ARG A 94 1.83 -5.70 -14.77
CA ARG A 94 3.15 -5.18 -14.42
C ARG A 94 3.53 -5.41 -12.96
N THR A 95 2.56 -5.63 -12.07
CA THR A 95 2.81 -5.78 -10.62
C THR A 95 2.87 -7.25 -10.22
N PHE A 96 1.96 -8.09 -10.73
CA PHE A 96 1.80 -9.46 -10.26
C PHE A 96 2.37 -10.53 -11.20
N PHE A 97 2.59 -10.21 -12.47
CA PHE A 97 3.01 -11.18 -13.49
C PHE A 97 4.35 -10.82 -14.14
N GLN A 98 5.23 -10.09 -13.43
CA GLN A 98 6.59 -9.87 -13.91
C GLN A 98 7.29 -11.22 -14.13
N ASN A 99 7.71 -11.48 -15.37
CA ASN A 99 8.42 -12.69 -15.80
C ASN A 99 7.60 -14.00 -15.75
N GLN A 100 6.26 -13.93 -15.68
CA GLN A 100 5.39 -15.10 -15.76
C GLN A 100 4.55 -15.07 -17.05
N ALA A 101 4.29 -16.25 -17.62
CA ALA A 101 3.30 -16.39 -18.69
C ALA A 101 1.94 -15.94 -18.16
N SER A 102 1.32 -14.95 -18.79
CA SER A 102 0.04 -14.40 -18.36
C SER A 102 -0.91 -14.27 -19.55
N SER A 103 -2.21 -14.41 -19.28
CA SER A 103 -3.28 -14.08 -20.23
C SER A 103 -3.43 -12.56 -20.44
N PHE A 104 -2.41 -11.77 -20.08
CA PHE A 104 -2.45 -10.31 -20.14
C PHE A 104 -2.74 -9.78 -21.54
N PRO A 105 -2.06 -10.24 -22.62
CA PRO A 105 -2.27 -9.64 -23.94
C PRO A 105 -3.70 -9.83 -24.44
N SER A 106 -4.29 -11.02 -24.24
CA SER A 106 -5.67 -11.29 -24.64
C SER A 106 -6.68 -10.54 -23.78
N LEU A 107 -6.49 -10.50 -22.45
CA LEU A 107 -7.38 -9.76 -21.55
C LEU A 107 -7.32 -8.25 -21.83
N LEU A 108 -6.13 -7.69 -22.02
CA LEU A 108 -5.94 -6.29 -22.38
C LEU A 108 -6.63 -5.97 -23.71
N LEU A 109 -6.44 -6.80 -24.73
CA LEU A 109 -7.10 -6.61 -26.02
C LEU A 109 -8.62 -6.57 -25.88
N VAL A 110 -9.20 -7.52 -25.15
CA VAL A 110 -10.65 -7.57 -24.91
C VAL A 110 -11.13 -6.31 -24.19
N VAL A 111 -10.45 -5.89 -23.11
CA VAL A 111 -10.82 -4.67 -22.37
C VAL A 111 -10.73 -3.44 -23.27
N VAL A 112 -9.65 -3.28 -24.04
CA VAL A 112 -9.45 -2.15 -24.95
C VAL A 112 -10.52 -2.11 -26.04
N VAL A 113 -10.83 -3.25 -26.67
CA VAL A 113 -11.84 -3.33 -27.74
C VAL A 113 -13.23 -2.97 -27.20
N ILE A 114 -13.62 -3.51 -26.04
CA ILE A 114 -14.91 -3.20 -25.42
C ILE A 114 -14.96 -1.70 -25.04
N SER A 115 -13.92 -1.19 -24.37
CA SER A 115 -13.82 0.23 -23.99
C SER A 115 -13.89 1.17 -25.19
N ALA A 116 -13.13 0.89 -26.25
CA ALA A 116 -13.13 1.70 -27.46
C ALA A 116 -14.51 1.68 -28.14
N SER A 117 -15.15 0.51 -28.21
CA SER A 117 -16.50 0.38 -28.80
C SER A 117 -17.53 1.22 -28.05
N ILE A 118 -17.53 1.16 -26.71
CA ILE A 118 -18.43 1.98 -25.87
C ILE A 118 -18.17 3.46 -26.12
N VAL A 119 -16.92 3.91 -26.06
CA VAL A 119 -16.59 5.33 -26.26
C VAL A 119 -17.01 5.80 -27.66
N CYS A 120 -16.74 5.02 -28.71
CA CYS A 120 -17.14 5.35 -30.08
C CYS A 120 -18.67 5.49 -30.23
N ILE A 121 -19.44 4.56 -29.66
CA ILE A 121 -20.91 4.62 -29.70
C ILE A 121 -21.42 5.89 -29.01
N ASN A 122 -20.84 6.26 -27.86
CA ASN A 122 -21.24 7.47 -27.14
C ASN A 122 -20.82 8.75 -27.87
N ILE A 123 -19.67 8.77 -28.55
CA ILE A 123 -19.28 9.90 -29.41
C ILE A 123 -20.29 10.07 -30.56
N VAL A 124 -20.65 8.98 -31.25
CA VAL A 124 -21.64 9.04 -32.33
C VAL A 124 -22.99 9.53 -31.79
N HIS A 125 -23.44 9.02 -30.64
CA HIS A 125 -24.66 9.49 -30.01
C HIS A 125 -24.57 10.98 -29.63
N ALA A 126 -23.46 11.43 -29.02
CA ALA A 126 -23.30 12.83 -28.62
C ALA A 126 -23.32 13.79 -29.81
N LEU A 127 -22.80 13.38 -30.97
CA LEU A 127 -22.78 14.19 -32.19
C LEU A 127 -24.12 14.18 -32.95
N THR A 128 -24.79 13.04 -33.01
CA THR A 128 -25.90 12.83 -33.94
C THR A 128 -27.26 12.71 -33.26
N ARG A 129 -27.29 12.37 -31.97
CA ARG A 129 -28.50 12.03 -31.20
C ARG A 129 -29.37 10.94 -31.87
N LEU A 130 -28.77 10.10 -32.71
CA LEU A 130 -29.48 9.08 -33.50
C LEU A 130 -29.97 7.89 -32.66
N VAL A 131 -29.31 7.63 -31.52
CA VAL A 131 -29.62 6.49 -30.66
C VAL A 131 -30.44 7.01 -29.48
N ASP A 132 -31.59 6.37 -29.22
CA ASP A 132 -32.40 6.65 -28.04
C ASP A 132 -31.60 6.44 -26.74
N GLU A 133 -31.79 7.30 -25.74
CA GLU A 133 -31.03 7.24 -24.49
C GLU A 133 -31.21 5.93 -23.73
N LEU A 134 -32.40 5.33 -23.79
CA LEU A 134 -32.68 4.03 -23.18
C LEU A 134 -31.89 2.93 -23.88
N VAL A 135 -31.87 2.94 -25.21
CA VAL A 135 -31.10 1.98 -26.02
C VAL A 135 -29.60 2.13 -25.73
N LEU A 136 -29.11 3.37 -25.69
CA LEU A 136 -27.72 3.66 -25.37
C LEU A 136 -27.33 3.14 -23.97
N HIS A 137 -28.20 3.32 -22.98
CA HIS A 137 -28.01 2.80 -21.64
C HIS A 137 -27.83 1.27 -21.66
N PHE A 138 -28.73 0.52 -22.32
CA PHE A 138 -28.64 -0.94 -22.42
C PHE A 138 -27.43 -1.45 -23.20
N ILE A 139 -26.89 -0.65 -24.14
CA ILE A 139 -25.64 -0.98 -24.84
C ILE A 139 -24.42 -0.74 -23.92
N ASN A 140 -24.39 0.40 -23.24
CA ASN A 140 -23.27 0.79 -22.39
C ASN A 140 -23.12 -0.10 -21.17
N MET A 141 -24.24 -0.47 -20.53
CA MET A 141 -24.23 -1.13 -19.23
C MET A 141 -23.48 -2.48 -19.21
N PRO A 142 -23.77 -3.45 -20.11
CA PRO A 142 -23.01 -4.69 -20.19
C PRO A 142 -21.54 -4.45 -20.49
N GLY A 143 -21.23 -3.48 -21.35
CA GLY A 143 -19.86 -3.13 -21.71
C GLY A 143 -19.06 -2.63 -20.51
N ILE A 144 -19.61 -1.66 -19.77
CA ILE A 144 -18.99 -1.11 -18.55
C ILE A 144 -18.80 -2.21 -17.50
N PHE A 145 -19.85 -3.01 -17.25
CA PHE A 145 -19.80 -4.12 -16.32
C PHE A 145 -18.68 -5.11 -16.69
N CYS A 146 -18.59 -5.50 -17.96
CA CYS A 146 -17.52 -6.37 -18.47
C CYS A 146 -16.13 -5.77 -18.27
N THR A 147 -15.92 -4.48 -18.59
CA THR A 147 -14.59 -3.85 -18.41
C THR A 147 -14.18 -3.77 -16.94
N VAL A 148 -15.13 -3.46 -16.04
CA VAL A 148 -14.89 -3.41 -14.60
C VAL A 148 -14.61 -4.82 -14.06
N LEU A 149 -15.43 -5.81 -14.44
CA LEU A 149 -15.26 -7.20 -14.05
C LEU A 149 -13.90 -7.76 -14.50
N LEU A 150 -13.51 -7.51 -15.75
CA LEU A 150 -12.23 -7.99 -16.28
C LEU A 150 -11.04 -7.29 -15.62
N GLY A 151 -11.08 -5.96 -15.47
CA GLY A 151 -9.97 -5.22 -14.87
C GLY A 151 -9.82 -5.51 -13.37
N PHE A 152 -10.87 -5.27 -12.60
CA PHE A 152 -10.83 -5.38 -11.14
C PHE A 152 -10.98 -6.81 -10.62
N GLY A 153 -11.75 -7.65 -11.30
CA GLY A 153 -11.84 -9.08 -10.97
C GLY A 153 -10.50 -9.78 -11.18
N TRP A 154 -9.75 -9.39 -12.22
CA TRP A 154 -8.40 -9.91 -12.42
C TRP A 154 -7.42 -9.40 -11.36
N LEU A 155 -7.47 -8.11 -10.98
CA LEU A 155 -6.69 -7.58 -9.85
C LEU A 155 -6.98 -8.33 -8.54
N SER A 156 -8.26 -8.60 -8.26
CA SER A 156 -8.69 -9.36 -7.08
C SER A 156 -8.08 -10.77 -7.08
N ARG A 157 -8.22 -11.49 -8.20
CA ARG A 157 -7.65 -12.83 -8.37
C ARG A 157 -6.13 -12.83 -8.25
N ALA A 158 -5.45 -11.90 -8.89
CA ALA A 158 -3.99 -11.77 -8.85
C ALA A 158 -3.49 -11.51 -7.41
N SER A 159 -4.13 -10.57 -6.71
CA SER A 159 -3.82 -10.25 -5.31
C SER A 159 -4.04 -11.46 -4.39
N ARG A 160 -5.14 -12.20 -4.57
CA ARG A 160 -5.41 -13.43 -3.80
C ARG A 160 -4.40 -14.53 -4.09
N SER A 161 -4.02 -14.72 -5.36
CA SER A 161 -3.02 -15.71 -5.74
C SER A 161 -1.67 -15.40 -5.08
N LEU A 162 -1.26 -14.13 -5.06
CA LEU A 162 -0.03 -13.70 -4.38
C LEU A 162 -0.11 -13.98 -2.87
N VAL A 163 -1.25 -13.71 -2.22
CA VAL A 163 -1.45 -14.02 -0.80
C VAL A 163 -1.22 -15.50 -0.52
N VAL A 164 -1.75 -16.40 -1.36
CA VAL A 164 -1.58 -17.85 -1.18
C VAL A 164 -0.11 -18.26 -1.34
N GLN A 165 0.58 -17.68 -2.33
CA GLN A 165 2.01 -17.97 -2.57
C GLN A 165 2.91 -17.44 -1.45
N VAL A 166 2.61 -16.26 -0.92
CA VAL A 166 3.44 -15.55 0.06
C VAL A 166 3.13 -15.97 1.50
N ALA A 167 1.91 -16.45 1.79
CA ALA A 167 1.52 -16.85 3.14
C ALA A 167 2.31 -18.05 3.68
N SER A 168 2.88 -18.89 2.81
CA SER A 168 3.75 -20.00 3.20
C SER A 168 5.17 -19.55 3.57
N ASP A 169 5.60 -18.37 3.12
CA ASP A 169 6.94 -17.85 3.43
C ASP A 169 6.95 -17.12 4.78
N LYS A 170 7.69 -17.69 5.74
CA LYS A 170 7.88 -17.10 7.07
C LYS A 170 8.69 -15.80 7.05
N LYS A 171 9.43 -15.51 5.97
CA LYS A 171 10.27 -14.31 5.84
C LYS A 171 9.49 -13.05 5.53
N ILE A 172 8.26 -13.16 5.02
CA ILE A 172 7.49 -12.00 4.56
C ILE A 172 6.71 -11.38 5.72
N GLU A 173 6.82 -10.06 5.83
CA GLU A 173 6.18 -9.31 6.92
C GLU A 173 4.64 -9.46 6.88
N PRO A 174 3.99 -9.66 8.06
CA PRO A 174 2.55 -9.90 8.16
C PRO A 174 1.68 -8.82 7.51
N TRP A 175 2.05 -7.55 7.67
CA TRP A 175 1.29 -6.42 7.12
C TRP A 175 1.22 -6.46 5.58
N ILE A 176 2.24 -7.03 4.91
CA ILE A 176 2.26 -7.18 3.44
C ILE A 176 1.18 -8.17 3.01
N ILE A 177 1.05 -9.30 3.73
CA ILE A 177 0.02 -10.30 3.47
C ILE A 177 -1.37 -9.70 3.67
N THR A 178 -1.57 -8.98 4.78
CA THR A 178 -2.86 -8.32 5.09
C THR A 178 -3.22 -7.28 4.04
N ARG A 179 -2.25 -6.48 3.59
CA ARG A 179 -2.43 -5.50 2.51
C ARG A 179 -2.97 -6.16 1.23
N TYR A 180 -2.37 -7.25 0.77
CA TYR A 180 -2.82 -7.94 -0.44
C TYR A 180 -4.17 -8.65 -0.26
N LYS A 181 -4.47 -9.15 0.95
CA LYS A 181 -5.81 -9.65 1.29
C LYS A 181 -6.86 -8.56 1.19
N MET A 182 -6.59 -7.39 1.77
CA MET A 182 -7.48 -6.23 1.68
C MET A 182 -7.65 -5.81 0.23
N LEU A 183 -6.55 -5.70 -0.53
CA LEU A 183 -6.61 -5.34 -1.94
C LEU A 183 -7.47 -6.34 -2.75
N ALA A 184 -7.35 -7.64 -2.48
CA ALA A 184 -8.17 -8.66 -3.14
C ALA A 184 -9.67 -8.47 -2.87
N ILE A 185 -10.05 -8.18 -1.62
CA ILE A 185 -11.45 -7.96 -1.23
C ILE A 185 -11.97 -6.63 -1.78
N LEU A 186 -11.22 -5.55 -1.57
CA LEU A 186 -11.60 -4.21 -1.99
C LEU A 186 -11.73 -4.10 -3.51
N SER A 187 -10.89 -4.79 -4.28
CA SER A 187 -11.01 -4.80 -5.75
C SER A 187 -12.31 -5.42 -6.25
N ILE A 188 -13.08 -6.14 -5.43
CA ILE A 188 -14.39 -6.65 -5.85
C ILE A 188 -15.46 -5.55 -5.74
N THR A 189 -15.27 -4.55 -4.87
CA THR A 189 -16.30 -3.52 -4.62
C THR A 189 -16.70 -2.71 -5.86
N PRO A 190 -15.81 -2.33 -6.81
CA PRO A 190 -16.23 -1.71 -8.07
C PRO A 190 -17.12 -2.61 -8.95
N ILE A 191 -17.01 -3.93 -8.83
CA ILE A 191 -17.90 -4.84 -9.57
C ILE A 191 -19.32 -4.72 -9.02
N PHE A 192 -19.45 -4.62 -7.70
CA PHE A 192 -20.75 -4.41 -7.05
C PHE A 192 -21.31 -3.01 -7.28
N THR A 193 -20.49 -1.96 -7.44
CA THR A 193 -21.00 -0.63 -7.84
C THR A 193 -21.59 -0.63 -9.25
N ALA A 194 -21.09 -1.49 -10.14
CA ALA A 194 -21.58 -1.64 -11.49
C ALA A 194 -22.94 -2.39 -11.60
N ILE A 195 -23.37 -3.11 -10.56
CA ILE A 195 -24.65 -3.84 -10.58
C ILE A 195 -25.85 -2.88 -10.48
N PRO A 196 -25.95 -1.96 -9.48
CA PRO A 196 -27.02 -0.97 -9.41
C PRO A 196 -27.17 -0.14 -10.68
N THR A 197 -26.07 0.19 -11.36
CA THR A 197 -26.12 0.93 -12.62
C THR A 197 -26.86 0.20 -13.73
N ILE A 198 -26.92 -1.14 -13.71
CA ILE A 198 -27.65 -1.92 -14.73
C ILE A 198 -29.15 -1.73 -14.55
N PHE A 199 -29.58 -1.59 -13.30
CA PHE A 199 -30.98 -1.41 -12.94
C PHE A 199 -31.36 0.06 -12.86
N LEU A 200 -30.42 1.01 -12.90
CA LEU A 200 -30.72 2.42 -12.80
C LEU A 200 -31.09 2.99 -14.17
N ILE A 201 -32.32 2.75 -14.61
CA ILE A 201 -32.89 3.35 -15.81
C ILE A 201 -33.64 4.62 -15.41
N PRO A 202 -33.11 5.84 -15.66
CA PRO A 202 -33.68 7.08 -15.11
C PRO A 202 -35.15 7.30 -15.48
N ALA A 203 -35.62 6.75 -16.60
CA ALA A 203 -36.99 6.88 -17.10
C ALA A 203 -38.01 5.92 -16.46
N LEU A 204 -37.57 4.88 -15.73
CA LEU A 204 -38.45 3.77 -15.29
C LEU A 204 -38.65 3.69 -13.77
N TYR A 205 -37.94 4.48 -12.97
CA TYR A 205 -37.99 4.39 -11.51
C TYR A 205 -38.55 5.66 -10.87
N SER A 206 -39.25 5.48 -9.74
CA SER A 206 -39.56 6.59 -8.85
C SER A 206 -38.27 7.24 -8.35
N SER A 207 -38.34 8.54 -8.01
CA SER A 207 -37.22 9.32 -7.45
C SER A 207 -36.54 8.62 -6.27
N ASP A 208 -37.31 7.87 -5.48
CA ASP A 208 -36.84 7.24 -4.25
C ASP A 208 -35.93 6.04 -4.53
N ILE A 209 -36.29 5.19 -5.50
CA ILE A 209 -35.47 4.02 -5.85
C ILE A 209 -34.14 4.47 -6.46
N ALA A 210 -34.16 5.47 -7.34
CA ALA A 210 -32.95 6.03 -7.92
C ALA A 210 -32.02 6.59 -6.83
N THR A 211 -32.58 7.32 -5.85
CA THR A 211 -31.83 7.87 -4.72
C THR A 211 -31.17 6.77 -3.87
N ILE A 212 -31.89 5.69 -3.57
CA ILE A 212 -31.35 4.55 -2.83
C ILE A 212 -30.19 3.90 -3.61
N MET A 213 -30.35 3.69 -4.92
CA MET A 213 -29.31 3.11 -5.76
C MET A 213 -28.05 3.99 -5.80
N TYR A 214 -28.19 5.31 -5.95
CA TYR A 214 -27.07 6.24 -5.88
C TYR A 214 -26.37 6.23 -4.52
N MET A 215 -27.13 6.12 -3.43
CA MET A 215 -26.57 6.00 -2.08
C MET A 215 -25.76 4.71 -1.93
N VAL A 216 -26.27 3.57 -2.39
CA VAL A 216 -25.56 2.28 -2.39
C VAL A 216 -24.28 2.36 -3.21
N MET A 217 -24.34 2.93 -4.42
CA MET A 217 -23.16 3.14 -5.26
C MET A 217 -22.13 4.04 -4.58
N GLY A 218 -22.55 5.14 -3.96
CA GLY A 218 -21.70 6.06 -3.24
C GLY A 218 -20.99 5.40 -2.06
N ILE A 219 -21.71 4.62 -1.25
CA ILE A 219 -21.13 3.86 -0.12
C ILE A 219 -20.09 2.86 -0.61
N LEU A 220 -20.42 2.08 -1.65
CA LEU A 220 -19.50 1.08 -2.20
C LEU A 220 -18.25 1.72 -2.82
N GLN A 221 -18.39 2.84 -3.53
CA GLN A 221 -17.26 3.63 -4.04
C GLN A 221 -16.42 4.18 -2.88
N GLY A 222 -17.05 4.70 -1.83
CA GLY A 222 -16.36 5.18 -0.63
C GLY A 222 -15.53 4.08 0.05
N VAL A 223 -16.10 2.87 0.19
CA VAL A 223 -15.38 1.69 0.70
C VAL A 223 -14.16 1.37 -0.17
N PHE A 224 -14.33 1.40 -1.50
CA PHE A 224 -13.23 1.17 -2.44
C PHE A 224 -12.11 2.21 -2.29
N VAL A 225 -12.44 3.51 -2.33
CA VAL A 225 -11.49 4.62 -2.30
C VAL A 225 -10.75 4.68 -0.97
N ILE A 226 -11.48 4.65 0.15
CA ILE A 226 -10.89 4.68 1.50
C ILE A 226 -10.02 3.44 1.73
N GLY A 227 -10.54 2.26 1.39
CA GLY A 227 -9.81 1.01 1.52
C GLY A 227 -8.54 0.99 0.68
N SER A 228 -8.61 1.48 -0.56
CA SER A 228 -7.46 1.61 -1.46
C SER A 228 -6.42 2.58 -0.89
N ALA A 229 -6.84 3.74 -0.39
CA ALA A 229 -5.94 4.69 0.26
C ALA A 229 -5.19 4.05 1.43
N ILE A 230 -5.91 3.34 2.32
CA ILE A 230 -5.30 2.59 3.43
C ILE A 230 -4.30 1.54 2.91
N CYS A 231 -4.67 0.77 1.89
CA CYS A 231 -3.82 -0.27 1.33
C CYS A 231 -2.53 0.29 0.70
N TRP A 232 -2.61 1.40 -0.02
CA TRP A 232 -1.47 1.94 -0.79
C TRP A 232 -0.59 2.87 0.04
N MET A 233 -1.18 3.71 0.90
CA MET A 233 -0.45 4.61 1.79
C MET A 233 0.14 3.86 2.98
N MET A 234 -0.59 2.87 3.51
CA MET A 234 -0.22 2.05 4.66
C MET A 234 0.29 2.87 5.87
N PRO A 235 -0.62 3.41 6.70
CA PRO A 235 -0.25 4.12 7.92
C PRO A 235 0.65 3.29 8.84
N VAL A 236 1.66 3.94 9.45
CA VAL A 236 2.65 3.30 10.33
C VAL A 236 1.97 2.56 11.49
N ALA A 237 0.95 3.16 12.11
CA ALA A 237 0.20 2.55 13.20
C ALA A 237 -0.49 1.23 12.79
N LEU A 238 -1.02 1.14 11.56
CA LEU A 238 -1.63 -0.10 11.05
C LEU A 238 -0.57 -1.17 10.76
N LYS A 239 0.56 -0.76 10.16
CA LYS A 239 1.71 -1.63 9.93
C LYS A 239 2.18 -2.26 11.24
N GLU A 240 2.40 -1.46 12.28
CA GLU A 240 2.82 -1.93 13.60
C GLU A 240 1.79 -2.84 14.26
N ARG A 241 0.50 -2.48 14.20
CA ARG A 241 -0.59 -3.29 14.78
C ARG A 241 -0.64 -4.69 14.17
N TRP A 242 -0.53 -4.80 12.84
CA TRP A 242 -0.57 -6.11 12.18
C TRP A 242 0.71 -6.92 12.37
N ASN A 243 1.86 -6.25 12.48
CA ASN A 243 3.11 -6.93 12.81
C ASN A 243 3.09 -7.50 14.24
N LYS A 244 2.56 -6.75 15.21
CA LYS A 244 2.39 -7.21 16.60
C LYS A 244 1.45 -8.41 16.70
N ALA A 245 0.36 -8.44 15.93
CA ALA A 245 -0.59 -9.56 15.94
C ALA A 245 0.04 -10.91 15.54
N ARG A 246 1.03 -10.92 14.63
CA ARG A 246 1.76 -12.15 14.24
C ARG A 246 2.85 -12.54 15.22
N ALA A 247 3.53 -11.58 15.85
CA ALA A 247 4.49 -11.84 16.92
C ALA A 247 3.82 -12.55 18.12
N LEU A 248 2.54 -12.28 18.38
CA LEU A 248 1.75 -12.93 19.42
C LEU A 248 1.21 -14.32 19.05
N THR A 249 1.12 -14.66 17.75
CA THR A 249 0.47 -15.91 17.28
C THR A 249 1.44 -16.99 16.82
N ILE A 250 2.73 -16.69 16.63
CA ILE A 250 3.74 -17.72 16.36
C ILE A 250 4.58 -17.92 17.63
N PRO A 251 4.32 -18.97 18.44
CA PRO A 251 5.25 -19.34 19.50
C PRO A 251 6.60 -19.67 18.85
N GLY A 252 7.62 -18.85 19.13
CA GLY A 252 8.97 -19.03 18.60
C GLY A 252 9.37 -18.11 17.42
N VAL A 253 8.61 -17.06 17.07
CA VAL A 253 9.21 -15.94 16.31
C VAL A 253 10.04 -15.12 17.28
N ILE A 254 11.31 -15.49 17.33
CA ILE A 254 12.41 -14.80 18.01
C ILE A 254 12.33 -13.32 17.61
N ASP A 255 12.00 -12.45 18.57
CA ASP A 255 12.09 -11.00 18.47
C ASP A 255 13.41 -10.65 17.74
N PRO A 256 13.46 -9.72 16.77
CA PRO A 256 14.74 -9.29 16.21
C PRO A 256 15.79 -8.90 17.27
N ALA A 257 15.38 -8.54 18.49
CA ALA A 257 16.27 -8.39 19.65
C ALA A 257 16.93 -9.69 20.13
N THR A 258 16.27 -10.83 19.95
CA THR A 258 16.72 -12.15 20.40
C THR A 258 17.45 -12.94 19.31
N ARG A 259 17.42 -12.49 18.04
CA ARG A 259 18.15 -13.16 16.94
C ARG A 259 19.67 -12.96 17.10
N PRO A 260 20.47 -14.03 17.07
CA PRO A 260 21.92 -13.89 17.11
C PRO A 260 22.44 -13.17 15.86
N TYR A 261 23.40 -12.28 16.07
CA TYR A 261 24.13 -11.57 15.04
C TYR A 261 24.97 -12.54 14.21
N THR A 262 25.12 -12.25 12.92
CA THR A 262 26.11 -12.93 12.07
C THR A 262 27.53 -12.54 12.51
N VAL A 263 28.52 -13.40 12.22
CA VAL A 263 29.92 -13.16 12.61
C VAL A 263 30.42 -11.77 12.17
N SER A 264 30.07 -11.34 10.96
CA SER A 264 30.44 -10.01 10.45
C SER A 264 29.79 -8.87 11.22
N GLN A 265 28.50 -9.00 11.58
CA GLN A 265 27.79 -8.02 12.41
C GLN A 265 28.36 -7.96 13.82
N THR A 266 28.68 -9.12 14.42
CA THR A 266 29.31 -9.22 15.74
C THR A 266 30.67 -8.52 15.76
N LEU A 267 31.52 -8.78 14.76
CA LEU A 267 32.83 -8.13 14.65
C LEU A 267 32.70 -6.61 14.44
N TYR A 268 31.78 -6.17 13.59
CA TYR A 268 31.51 -4.75 13.39
C TYR A 268 31.05 -4.02 14.66
N LEU A 269 30.15 -4.65 15.44
CA LEU A 269 29.69 -4.14 16.72
C LEU A 269 30.85 -3.99 17.72
N ILE A 270 31.68 -5.02 17.86
CA ILE A 270 32.85 -4.98 18.75
C ILE A 270 33.84 -3.91 18.29
N ASP A 271 34.03 -3.74 16.98
CA ASP A 271 34.92 -2.73 16.45
C ASP A 271 34.46 -1.32 16.83
N LYS A 272 33.19 -1.00 16.59
CA LYS A 272 32.64 0.33 16.89
C LYS A 272 32.54 0.62 18.38
N LEU A 273 32.11 -0.36 19.17
CA LEU A 273 32.04 -0.22 20.62
C LEU A 273 33.44 -0.16 21.25
N GLY A 274 34.41 -0.89 20.72
CA GLY A 274 35.80 -0.87 21.15
C GLY A 274 36.48 0.47 20.85
N GLU A 275 36.23 1.05 19.68
CA GLU A 275 36.64 2.42 19.33
C GLU A 275 36.06 3.42 20.34
N LEU A 276 34.74 3.36 20.59
CA LEU A 276 34.09 4.25 21.54
C LEU A 276 34.65 4.09 22.95
N LEU A 277 34.84 2.87 23.42
CA LEU A 277 35.42 2.57 24.73
C LEU A 277 36.85 3.12 24.85
N SER A 278 37.65 3.01 23.79
CA SER A 278 39.03 3.50 23.78
C SER A 278 39.14 5.00 24.04
N THR A 279 38.21 5.79 23.48
CA THR A 279 38.16 7.25 23.69
C THR A 279 37.85 7.64 25.13
N ARG A 280 37.10 6.80 25.84
CA ARG A 280 36.67 7.06 27.23
C ARG A 280 37.69 6.58 28.26
N VAL A 281 38.29 5.41 28.03
CA VAL A 281 39.23 4.78 28.97
C VAL A 281 40.68 5.20 28.73
N LYS A 282 40.96 5.90 27.62
CA LYS A 282 42.31 6.32 27.19
C LYS A 282 43.28 5.13 27.07
N LYS A 283 42.79 4.02 26.52
CA LYS A 283 43.57 2.81 26.20
C LYS A 283 43.51 2.55 24.70
N GLY A 284 44.46 1.78 24.18
CA GLY A 284 44.52 1.47 22.75
C GLY A 284 43.24 0.77 22.27
N PRO A 285 42.73 1.07 21.05
CA PRO A 285 41.52 0.46 20.51
C PRO A 285 41.53 -1.07 20.53
N SER A 286 42.67 -1.69 20.19
CA SER A 286 42.81 -3.14 20.21
C SER A 286 42.61 -3.75 21.60
N ALA A 287 43.08 -3.07 22.66
CA ALA A 287 42.89 -3.53 24.03
C ALA A 287 41.42 -3.43 24.47
N CYS A 288 40.72 -2.36 24.06
CA CYS A 288 39.29 -2.19 24.33
C CYS A 288 38.42 -3.20 23.57
N LYS A 289 38.74 -3.49 22.30
CA LYS A 289 38.11 -4.56 21.51
C LYS A 289 38.32 -5.93 22.18
N GLY A 290 39.55 -6.22 22.60
CA GLY A 290 39.87 -7.45 23.34
C GLY A 290 39.11 -7.56 24.67
N LEU A 291 38.99 -6.47 25.42
CA LEU A 291 38.21 -6.43 26.66
C LEU A 291 36.74 -6.77 26.40
N LEU A 292 36.11 -6.15 25.39
CA LEU A 292 34.73 -6.45 25.02
C LEU A 292 34.56 -7.90 24.58
N TYR A 293 35.47 -8.41 23.74
CA TYR A 293 35.45 -9.80 23.27
C TYR A 293 35.51 -10.80 24.44
N LEU A 294 36.45 -10.60 25.36
CA LEU A 294 36.62 -11.45 26.54
C LEU A 294 35.42 -11.35 27.49
N SER A 295 34.89 -10.13 27.69
CA SER A 295 33.67 -9.93 28.48
C SER A 295 32.48 -10.71 27.92
N ILE A 296 32.31 -10.71 26.60
CA ILE A 296 31.24 -11.45 25.92
C ILE A 296 31.44 -12.96 26.08
N GLN A 297 32.67 -13.45 25.93
CA GLN A 297 32.96 -14.88 26.12
C GLN A 297 32.75 -15.35 27.56
N ASP A 298 33.19 -14.56 28.54
CA ASP A 298 33.00 -14.89 29.96
C ASP A 298 31.51 -14.96 30.33
N GLU A 299 30.69 -14.03 29.83
CA GLU A 299 29.27 -13.97 30.18
C GLU A 299 28.44 -15.06 29.49
N LEU A 300 28.79 -15.43 28.26
CA LEU A 300 27.99 -16.32 27.42
C LEU A 300 28.58 -17.73 27.24
N GLY A 301 29.79 -17.96 27.78
CA GLY A 301 30.52 -19.23 27.70
C GLY A 301 31.16 -19.49 26.33
N GLU A 302 31.62 -20.74 26.14
CA GLU A 302 32.23 -21.18 24.88
C GLU A 302 31.23 -21.01 23.71
N GLY A 303 31.67 -20.28 22.68
CA GLY A 303 30.80 -19.88 21.56
C GLY A 303 29.94 -18.63 21.82
N GLY A 304 30.21 -17.84 22.87
CA GLY A 304 29.46 -16.62 23.17
C GLY A 304 29.29 -15.67 21.96
N MET A 305 30.32 -15.61 21.09
CA MET A 305 30.30 -14.82 19.87
C MET A 305 29.25 -15.25 18.83
N SER A 306 28.92 -16.54 18.74
CA SER A 306 27.88 -17.04 17.82
C SER A 306 26.47 -16.94 18.39
N LYS A 307 26.35 -16.72 19.70
CA LYS A 307 25.09 -16.52 20.42
C LYS A 307 24.80 -15.04 20.73
N LEU A 308 25.64 -14.13 20.27
CA LEU A 308 25.52 -12.72 20.60
C LEU A 308 24.28 -12.12 19.94
N ASN A 309 23.35 -11.60 20.74
CA ASN A 309 22.23 -10.76 20.33
C ASN A 309 22.27 -9.45 21.15
N ILE A 310 21.34 -8.51 20.95
CA ILE A 310 21.41 -7.22 21.68
C ILE A 310 21.27 -7.43 23.19
N GLU A 311 20.38 -8.32 23.62
CA GLU A 311 20.13 -8.55 25.05
C GLU A 311 21.37 -9.10 25.73
N ASN A 312 21.98 -10.14 25.16
CA ASN A 312 23.20 -10.77 25.64
C ASN A 312 24.37 -9.76 25.65
N LEU A 313 24.47 -8.90 24.64
CA LEU A 313 25.48 -7.84 24.59
C LEU A 313 25.28 -6.81 25.72
N LEU A 314 24.03 -6.38 25.97
CA LEU A 314 23.73 -5.44 27.05
C LEU A 314 23.98 -6.06 28.43
N VAL A 315 23.71 -7.36 28.61
CA VAL A 315 24.05 -8.10 29.83
C VAL A 315 25.57 -8.13 30.04
N ALA A 316 26.34 -8.51 29.01
CA ALA A 316 27.80 -8.50 29.09
C ALA A 316 28.38 -7.09 29.38
N ILE A 317 27.79 -6.05 28.80
CA ILE A 317 28.18 -4.65 29.07
C ILE A 317 27.90 -4.25 30.53
N ARG A 318 26.71 -4.57 31.05
CA ARG A 318 26.29 -4.22 32.42
C ARG A 318 27.05 -5.00 33.49
N GLY A 319 27.31 -6.28 33.23
CA GLY A 319 27.96 -7.19 34.15
C GLY A 319 29.48 -7.15 33.98
N THR A 320 29.96 -7.92 33.01
CA THR A 320 31.38 -8.26 32.86
C THR A 320 32.25 -7.06 32.45
N VAL A 321 31.79 -6.23 31.51
CA VAL A 321 32.56 -5.04 31.06
C VAL A 321 32.68 -4.05 32.20
N LYS A 322 31.57 -3.74 32.88
CA LYS A 322 31.55 -2.89 34.07
C LYS A 322 32.55 -3.38 35.12
N ARG A 323 32.47 -4.66 35.49
CA ARG A 323 33.38 -5.27 36.48
C ARG A 323 34.85 -5.16 36.07
N ARG A 324 35.18 -5.39 34.80
CA ARG A 324 36.57 -5.26 34.30
C ARG A 324 37.04 -3.81 34.30
N LEU A 325 36.19 -2.85 33.98
CA LEU A 325 36.52 -1.43 34.08
C LEU A 325 36.76 -0.98 35.53
N ASP A 326 35.93 -1.47 36.46
CA ASP A 326 36.10 -1.22 37.90
C ASP A 326 37.43 -1.80 38.40
N LEU A 327 37.80 -3.02 37.98
CA LEU A 327 39.10 -3.63 38.31
C LEU A 327 40.30 -2.86 37.73
N LEU A 328 40.11 -2.16 36.60
CA LEU A 328 41.12 -1.30 35.99
C LEU A 328 41.17 0.10 36.61
N ASN A 329 40.40 0.36 37.68
CA ASN A 329 40.29 1.66 38.35
C ASN A 329 39.94 2.80 37.38
N VAL A 330 39.05 2.54 36.42
CA VAL A 330 38.59 3.56 35.47
C VAL A 330 37.59 4.49 36.18
N LEU A 331 37.80 5.80 36.06
CA LEU A 331 36.87 6.80 36.59
C LEU A 331 35.58 6.81 35.77
N ASP A 332 34.44 6.96 36.44
CA ASP A 332 33.10 7.01 35.84
C ASP A 332 32.69 5.75 35.04
N THR A 333 32.92 4.56 35.60
CA THR A 333 32.50 3.31 34.97
C THR A 333 31.00 3.31 34.60
N ALA A 334 30.15 3.84 35.47
CA ALA A 334 28.71 3.88 35.26
C ALA A 334 28.32 4.74 34.04
N GLY A 335 28.96 5.90 33.86
CA GLY A 335 28.77 6.75 32.69
C GLY A 335 29.22 6.07 31.40
N ILE A 336 30.37 5.39 31.43
CA ILE A 336 30.90 4.66 30.26
C ILE A 336 29.96 3.52 29.85
N VAL A 337 29.47 2.73 30.80
CA VAL A 337 28.52 1.63 30.56
C VAL A 337 27.23 2.17 29.90
N ARG A 338 26.65 3.26 30.44
CA ARG A 338 25.45 3.87 29.85
C ARG A 338 25.66 4.36 28.42
N VAL A 339 26.84 4.90 28.12
CA VAL A 339 27.21 5.35 26.76
C VAL A 339 27.33 4.16 25.81
N LEU A 340 27.98 3.07 26.25
CA LEU A 340 28.09 1.84 25.45
C LEU A 340 26.73 1.20 25.17
N GLU A 341 25.84 1.13 26.16
CA GLU A 341 24.48 0.60 25.97
C GLU A 341 23.71 1.39 24.91
N ARG A 342 23.74 2.72 25.02
CA ARG A 342 23.06 3.61 24.08
C ARG A 342 23.58 3.41 22.65
N GLU A 343 24.90 3.30 22.49
CA GLU A 343 25.49 3.10 21.18
C GLU A 343 25.21 1.69 20.63
N ALA A 344 25.22 0.65 21.47
CA ALA A 344 24.87 -0.71 21.06
C ALA A 344 23.42 -0.78 20.51
N ILE A 345 22.48 -0.13 21.19
CA ILE A 345 21.08 -0.02 20.72
C ILE A 345 21.00 0.76 19.40
N ARG A 346 21.75 1.86 19.28
CA ARG A 346 21.83 2.63 18.03
C ARG A 346 22.37 1.79 16.87
N LEU A 347 23.46 1.05 17.08
CA LEU A 347 24.07 0.20 16.07
C LEU A 347 23.16 -0.97 15.67
N GLN A 348 22.38 -1.52 16.60
CA GLN A 348 21.38 -2.54 16.27
C GLN A 348 20.37 -2.02 15.24
N SER A 349 19.87 -0.79 15.42
CA SER A 349 18.92 -0.20 14.46
C SER A 349 19.52 -0.08 13.06
N ILE A 350 20.81 0.26 12.95
CA ILE A 350 21.52 0.38 11.68
C ILE A 350 21.71 -0.99 11.02
N ILE A 351 22.14 -1.98 11.80
CA ILE A 351 22.37 -3.36 11.32
C ILE A 351 21.07 -3.99 10.83
N THR A 352 19.96 -3.75 11.53
CA THR A 352 18.64 -4.28 11.18
C THR A 352 18.12 -3.66 9.87
N VAL A 353 18.47 -2.41 9.58
CA VAL A 353 18.07 -1.71 8.34
C VAL A 353 18.97 -2.07 7.16
N ALA A 354 20.25 -2.33 7.38
CA ALA A 354 21.20 -2.65 6.31
C ALA A 354 21.20 -4.13 5.88
N GLY A 355 20.65 -5.03 6.72
CA GLY A 355 20.57 -6.47 6.46
C GLY A 355 19.23 -6.97 5.93
N ALA A 356 18.27 -6.07 5.65
CA ALA A 356 16.98 -6.33 5.02
C ALA A 356 16.99 -5.78 3.59
#